data_AF-A0A2D4G5A2-F1
#
_entry.id   AF-A0A2D4G5A2-F1
#
_cell.length_a   1.000
_cell.length_b   1.000
_cell.length_c   1.000
_cell.angle_alpha   90.00
_cell.angle_beta   90.00
_cell.angle_gamma   90.00
#
_symmetry.space_group_name_H-M   'P 1'
#
loop_
_entity.id
_entity.type
_entity.pdbx_description
1 polymer ?
#
loop_
_entity_poly.entity_id
_entity_poly.type
_entity_poly.pdbx_seq_one_letter_code
_entity_poly.pdbx_strand_id
1 'polypeptide(L)'
;WASTTQSVNPNSLDKRFYNLDPEFAKSLNTPEVVEPIAALASSSQVTTDPEEALKPDDKRLELALRKTHQAEAWAIKASFFSRASLRWLRHLRDLIPNSNVQAHQDLAKVIAAIEFSADATFNSVRFSARAMASQVSARRLLWLRHWRADLKHKW
;
A
#
# COMPACT_ATOMS: atom_id res chain seq x y z
N TRP A 1 10.79 -16.21 -5.33
CA TRP A 1 11.55 -15.39 -6.30
C TRP A 1 11.39 -15.82 -7.76
N ALA A 2 10.70 -16.93 -8.08
CA ALA A 2 10.59 -17.46 -9.45
C ALA A 2 9.61 -16.70 -10.38
N SER A 3 8.83 -15.75 -9.87
CA SER A 3 7.94 -14.90 -10.68
C SER A 3 7.91 -13.48 -10.09
N THR A 4 8.75 -12.59 -10.61
CA THR A 4 8.83 -11.19 -10.18
C THR A 4 7.75 -10.31 -10.80
N THR A 5 6.94 -10.86 -11.72
CA THR A 5 5.93 -10.11 -12.49
C THR A 5 4.48 -10.44 -12.14
N GLN A 6 4.23 -11.54 -11.41
CA GLN A 6 2.89 -11.87 -10.92
C GLN A 6 2.45 -10.85 -9.87
N SER A 7 1.53 -9.98 -10.29
CA SER A 7 0.75 -9.16 -9.38
C SER A 7 -0.25 -10.06 -8.67
N VAL A 8 -0.15 -10.20 -7.35
CA VAL A 8 -1.29 -10.66 -6.58
C VAL A 8 -2.21 -9.45 -6.46
N ASN A 9 -3.08 -9.28 -7.46
CA ASN A 9 -4.17 -8.33 -7.33
C ASN A 9 -5.06 -8.86 -6.19
N PRO A 10 -5.38 -8.02 -5.20
CA PRO A 10 -6.17 -8.45 -4.06
C PRO A 10 -7.51 -8.98 -4.53
N ASN A 11 -7.84 -10.20 -4.11
CA ASN A 11 -9.08 -10.85 -4.46
C ASN A 11 -10.23 -10.28 -3.60
N SER A 12 -11.46 -10.75 -3.83
CA SER A 12 -12.62 -10.32 -3.06
C SER A 12 -12.52 -10.64 -1.55
N LEU A 13 -11.75 -11.66 -1.18
CA LEU A 13 -11.50 -12.07 0.21
C LEU A 13 -10.53 -11.08 0.90
N ASP A 14 -9.49 -10.62 0.21
CA ASP A 14 -8.57 -9.60 0.74
C ASP A 14 -9.31 -8.29 1.02
N LYS A 15 -10.30 -7.92 0.20
CA LYS A 15 -11.14 -6.76 0.50
C LYS A 15 -12.01 -6.96 1.74
N ARG A 16 -12.42 -8.19 2.05
CA ARG A 16 -13.30 -8.52 3.19
C ARG A 16 -12.55 -8.59 4.52
N PHE A 17 -11.33 -9.12 4.52
CA PHE A 17 -10.56 -9.37 5.76
C PHE A 17 -9.80 -8.14 6.26
N TYR A 18 -9.52 -7.16 5.40
CA TYR A 18 -8.74 -5.96 5.75
C TYR A 18 -9.58 -4.69 5.59
N ASN A 19 -10.77 -4.68 6.20
CA ASN A 19 -11.62 -3.50 6.27
C ASN A 19 -10.90 -2.40 7.08
N LEU A 20 -10.51 -1.33 6.39
CA LEU A 20 -9.99 -0.11 7.00
C LEU A 20 -11.02 1.00 6.83
N ASP A 21 -10.92 2.00 7.70
CA ASP A 21 -11.65 3.24 7.53
C ASP A 21 -11.45 3.81 6.09
N PRO A 22 -12.52 4.28 5.43
CA PRO A 22 -12.46 4.72 4.03
C PRO A 22 -11.44 5.82 3.76
N GLU A 23 -11.21 6.74 4.70
CA GLU A 23 -10.26 7.84 4.53
C GLU A 23 -8.81 7.33 4.55
N PHE A 24 -8.50 6.42 5.48
CA PHE A 24 -7.21 5.74 5.54
C PHE A 24 -6.99 4.80 4.35
N ALA A 25 -8.05 4.11 3.91
CA ALA A 25 -7.97 3.29 2.71
C ALA A 25 -7.65 4.14 1.47
N LYS A 26 -8.26 5.34 1.38
CA LYS A 26 -7.99 6.30 0.30
C LYS A 26 -6.57 6.83 0.33
N SER A 27 -5.99 7.10 1.50
CA SER A 27 -4.60 7.59 1.62
C SER A 27 -3.55 6.56 1.21
N LEU A 28 -3.90 5.26 1.22
CA LEU A 28 -3.04 4.16 0.80
C LEU A 28 -3.22 3.79 -0.68
N ASN A 29 -4.14 4.43 -1.39
CA ASN A 29 -4.27 4.23 -2.82
C ASN A 29 -3.08 4.84 -3.54
N THR A 30 -2.62 4.14 -4.57
CA THR A 30 -1.62 4.65 -5.52
C THR A 30 -2.07 6.03 -6.03
N PRO A 31 -1.33 7.11 -5.74
CA PRO A 31 -1.76 8.44 -6.14
C PRO A 31 -1.78 8.54 -7.66
N GLU A 32 -2.84 9.13 -8.20
CA GLU A 32 -2.90 9.52 -9.60
C GLU A 32 -1.92 10.68 -9.81
N VAL A 33 -1.08 10.57 -10.84
CA VAL A 33 -0.06 11.60 -11.13
C VAL A 33 -0.67 12.79 -11.91
N VAL A 34 -1.99 12.84 -12.05
CA VAL A 34 -2.64 13.51 -13.17
C VAL A 34 -3.04 14.96 -12.89
N GLU A 35 -3.18 15.45 -11.65
CA GLU A 35 -3.82 16.77 -11.48
C GLU A 35 -2.87 17.98 -11.40
N PRO A 36 -1.86 18.05 -10.49
CA PRO A 36 -1.07 19.28 -10.35
C PRO A 36 -0.01 19.47 -11.44
N ILE A 37 0.40 18.39 -12.12
CA ILE A 37 1.50 18.43 -13.10
C ILE A 37 1.01 18.28 -14.55
N ALA A 38 -0.13 17.62 -14.81
CA ALA A 38 -0.72 17.63 -16.15
C ALA A 38 -1.28 19.02 -16.52
N ALA A 39 -1.69 19.82 -15.54
CA ALA A 39 -2.03 21.22 -15.73
C ALA A 39 -0.88 22.05 -16.34
N LEU A 40 0.39 21.66 -16.13
CA LEU A 40 1.55 22.30 -16.75
C LEU A 40 1.79 21.87 -18.21
N ALA A 41 1.20 20.76 -18.65
CA ALA A 41 1.37 20.21 -20.00
C ALA A 41 0.19 20.50 -20.95
N SER A 42 -0.94 20.99 -20.41
CA SER A 42 -2.20 21.17 -21.14
C SER A 42 -2.22 22.42 -22.00
N SER A 43 -1.57 22.37 -23.16
CA SER A 43 -2.02 23.18 -24.30
C SER A 43 -2.23 22.39 -25.59
N SER A 44 -1.93 21.08 -25.67
CA SER A 44 -1.97 20.44 -27.01
C SER A 44 -2.19 18.93 -27.10
N GLN A 45 -2.63 18.21 -26.05
CA GLN A 45 -3.04 16.81 -26.22
C GLN A 45 -4.45 16.59 -25.69
N VAL A 46 -5.38 16.71 -26.63
CA VAL A 46 -6.77 16.31 -26.53
C VAL A 46 -6.81 14.79 -26.71
N THR A 47 -7.44 14.09 -25.76
CA THR A 47 -8.00 12.72 -25.88
C THR A 47 -7.05 11.54 -26.18
N THR A 48 -6.02 11.32 -25.36
CA THR A 48 -5.36 10.00 -25.31
C THR A 48 -5.00 9.72 -23.86
N ASP A 49 -5.22 8.49 -23.38
CA ASP A 49 -4.83 8.08 -22.04
C ASP A 49 -3.34 8.46 -21.84
N PRO A 50 -2.98 9.29 -20.84
CA PRO A 50 -1.61 9.74 -20.66
C PRO A 50 -0.62 8.56 -20.54
N GLU A 51 -1.08 7.38 -20.11
CA GLU A 51 -0.26 6.17 -20.08
C GLU A 51 0.09 5.64 -21.46
N GLU A 52 -0.75 5.85 -22.48
CA GLU A 52 -0.49 5.41 -23.85
C GLU A 52 0.70 6.15 -24.49
N ALA A 53 0.97 7.39 -24.05
CA ALA A 53 2.09 8.22 -24.52
C ALA A 53 3.46 7.74 -24.00
N LEU A 54 3.51 6.95 -22.93
CA LEU A 54 4.76 6.41 -22.40
C LEU A 54 5.39 5.39 -23.34
N LYS A 55 6.73 5.40 -23.39
CA LYS A 55 7.52 4.33 -24.04
C LYS A 55 7.20 2.97 -23.41
N PRO A 56 7.27 1.85 -24.15
CA PRO A 56 6.92 0.53 -23.62
C PRO A 56 7.72 0.14 -22.36
N ASP A 57 8.99 0.53 -22.26
CA ASP A 57 9.79 0.30 -21.05
C ASP A 57 9.35 1.17 -19.87
N ASP A 58 8.98 2.42 -20.14
CA ASP A 58 8.48 3.35 -19.12
C ASP A 58 7.07 2.92 -18.62
N LYS A 59 6.23 2.35 -19.49
CA LYS A 59 4.95 1.69 -19.11
C LYS A 59 5.18 0.52 -18.17
N ARG A 60 6.17 -0.32 -18.46
CA ARG A 60 6.54 -1.47 -17.60
C ARG A 60 7.05 -1.01 -16.24
N LEU A 61 7.85 0.06 -16.21
CA LEU A 61 8.35 0.66 -14.98
C LEU A 61 7.23 1.27 -14.14
N GLU A 62 6.32 2.06 -14.74
CA GLU A 62 5.15 2.61 -14.06
C GLU A 62 4.30 1.49 -13.45
N LEU A 63 4.01 0.43 -14.22
CA LEU A 63 3.26 -0.72 -13.72
C LEU A 63 3.96 -1.40 -12.53
N ALA A 64 5.28 -1.58 -12.59
CA ALA A 64 6.06 -2.14 -11.49
C ALA A 64 6.01 -1.25 -10.23
N LEU A 65 6.09 0.07 -10.39
CA LEU A 65 5.98 1.04 -9.31
C LEU A 65 4.58 1.02 -8.66
N ARG A 66 3.50 0.86 -9.44
CA ARG A 66 2.14 0.73 -8.90
C ARG A 66 1.93 -0.58 -8.14
N LYS A 67 2.41 -1.70 -8.69
CA LYS A 67 2.31 -3.01 -8.04
C LYS A 67 3.04 -3.03 -6.70
N THR A 68 4.25 -2.47 -6.67
CA THR A 68 5.02 -2.37 -5.43
C THR A 68 4.34 -1.46 -4.42
N HIS A 69 3.78 -0.31 -4.84
CA HIS A 69 2.99 0.55 -3.95
C HIS A 69 1.80 -0.17 -3.34
N GLN A 70 1.06 -0.93 -4.15
CA GLN A 70 -0.08 -1.70 -3.67
C GLN A 70 0.33 -2.78 -2.67
N ALA A 71 1.42 -3.49 -2.91
CA ALA A 71 1.94 -4.50 -1.99
C ALA A 71 2.33 -3.87 -0.63
N GLU A 72 3.00 -2.72 -0.64
CA GLU A 72 3.35 -1.99 0.58
C GLU A 72 2.11 -1.47 1.32
N ALA A 73 1.10 -0.98 0.58
CA ALA A 73 -0.17 -0.58 1.16
C ALA A 73 -0.83 -1.74 1.93
N TRP A 74 -0.83 -2.96 1.37
CA TRP A 74 -1.35 -4.15 2.04
C TRP A 74 -0.59 -4.53 3.30
N ALA A 75 0.74 -4.42 3.28
CA ALA A 75 1.56 -4.64 4.47
C ALA A 75 1.19 -3.68 5.60
N ILE A 76 0.91 -2.40 5.26
CA ILE A 76 0.42 -1.41 6.21
C ILE A 76 -0.97 -1.80 6.75
N LYS A 77 -1.90 -2.26 5.90
CA LYS A 77 -3.24 -2.70 6.37
C LYS A 77 -3.14 -3.84 7.37
N ALA A 78 -2.29 -4.83 7.11
CA ALA A 78 -2.10 -5.98 7.97
C ALA A 78 -1.58 -5.58 9.37
N SER A 79 -0.72 -4.57 9.48
CA SER A 79 -0.22 -4.12 10.78
C SER A 79 -1.31 -3.53 11.67
N PHE A 80 -2.23 -2.77 11.07
CA PHE A 80 -3.38 -2.20 11.79
C PHE A 80 -4.25 -3.32 12.37
N PHE A 81 -4.49 -4.38 11.59
CA PHE A 81 -5.25 -5.53 12.05
C PHE A 81 -4.57 -6.24 13.24
N SER A 82 -3.25 -6.44 13.20
CA SER A 82 -2.51 -7.03 14.33
C SER A 82 -2.62 -6.18 15.61
N ARG A 83 -2.48 -4.85 15.49
CA ARG A 83 -2.60 -3.92 16.62
C ARG A 83 -4.04 -3.85 17.18
N ALA A 84 -5.05 -3.86 16.31
CA ALA A 84 -6.46 -3.87 16.72
C ALA A 84 -6.83 -5.20 17.43
N SER A 85 -6.40 -6.33 16.85
CA SER A 85 -6.59 -7.66 17.42
C SER A 85 -6.02 -7.76 18.83
N LEU A 86 -4.83 -7.19 19.06
CA LEU A 86 -4.23 -7.15 20.39
C LEU A 86 -5.09 -6.41 21.42
N ARG A 87 -5.69 -5.27 21.03
CA ARG A 87 -6.59 -4.51 21.91
C ARG A 87 -7.84 -5.33 22.26
N TRP A 88 -8.42 -6.01 21.29
CA TRP A 88 -9.59 -6.88 21.52
C TRP A 88 -9.25 -8.09 22.38
N LEU A 89 -8.10 -8.73 22.19
CA LEU A 89 -7.66 -9.86 23.01
C LEU A 89 -7.42 -9.46 24.47
N ARG A 90 -6.82 -8.28 24.70
CA ARG A 90 -6.66 -7.74 26.06
C ARG A 90 -8.01 -7.46 26.71
N HIS A 91 -8.95 -6.88 25.97
CA HIS A 91 -10.31 -6.67 26.47
C HIS A 91 -11.02 -8.00 26.78
N LEU A 92 -10.89 -9.00 25.91
CA LEU A 92 -11.47 -10.33 26.10
C LEU A 92 -10.91 -10.99 27.36
N ARG A 93 -9.61 -10.86 27.61
CA ARG A 93 -8.97 -11.35 28.84
C ARG A 93 -9.62 -10.78 30.09
N ASP A 94 -9.91 -9.48 30.07
CA ASP A 94 -10.51 -8.79 31.22
C ASP A 94 -11.99 -9.19 31.44
N LEU A 95 -12.67 -9.74 30.43
CA LEU A 95 -14.03 -10.28 30.53
C LEU A 95 -14.09 -11.73 31.05
N ILE A 96 -13.01 -12.50 30.93
CA ILE A 96 -12.97 -13.90 31.37
C ILE A 96 -12.91 -13.93 32.91
N PRO A 97 -13.82 -14.67 33.59
CA PRO A 97 -13.74 -14.86 35.03
C PRO A 97 -12.38 -15.41 35.46
N ASN A 98 -11.80 -14.83 36.52
CA ASN A 98 -10.49 -15.24 37.05
C ASN A 98 -10.42 -16.70 37.51
N SER A 99 -11.57 -17.36 37.72
CA SER A 99 -11.65 -18.79 38.02
C SER A 99 -11.20 -19.68 36.87
N ASN A 100 -11.29 -19.20 35.61
CA ASN A 100 -10.91 -19.96 34.44
C ASN A 100 -9.43 -19.77 34.09
N VAL A 101 -8.56 -20.36 34.92
CA VAL A 101 -7.10 -20.26 34.79
C VAL A 101 -6.61 -20.76 33.42
N GLN A 102 -7.20 -21.83 32.90
CA GLN A 102 -6.83 -22.40 31.60
C GLN A 102 -7.08 -21.41 30.46
N ALA A 103 -8.25 -20.77 30.44
CA ALA A 103 -8.57 -19.77 29.42
C ALA A 103 -7.64 -18.56 29.48
N HIS A 104 -7.26 -18.11 30.68
CA HIS A 104 -6.26 -17.05 30.85
C HIS A 104 -4.88 -17.45 30.33
N GLN A 105 -4.43 -18.68 30.57
CA GLN A 105 -3.15 -19.18 30.07
C GLN A 105 -3.12 -19.31 28.55
N ASP A 106 -4.18 -19.86 27.95
CA ASP A 106 -4.24 -20.01 26.49
C ASP A 106 -4.37 -18.66 25.80
N LEU A 107 -5.15 -17.73 26.36
CA LEU A 107 -5.25 -16.38 25.85
C LEU A 107 -3.94 -15.60 25.99
N ALA A 108 -3.16 -15.82 27.06
CA ALA A 108 -1.84 -15.22 27.21
C ALA A 108 -0.87 -15.66 26.11
N LYS A 109 -0.90 -16.93 25.68
CA LYS A 109 -0.10 -17.42 24.55
C LYS A 109 -0.49 -16.72 23.24
N VAL A 110 -1.80 -16.56 23.00
CA VAL A 110 -2.31 -15.86 21.81
C VAL A 110 -1.94 -14.38 21.83
N ILE A 111 -2.06 -13.71 22.98
CA ILE A 111 -1.63 -12.31 23.16
C ILE A 111 -0.15 -12.17 22.83
N ALA A 112 0.73 -13.02 23.38
CA ALA A 112 2.16 -12.97 23.10
C ALA A 112 2.48 -13.17 21.60
N ALA A 113 1.80 -14.09 20.93
CA ALA A 113 1.97 -14.31 19.49
C ALA A 113 1.54 -13.10 18.64
N ILE A 114 0.42 -12.46 19.01
CA ILE A 114 -0.08 -11.27 18.31
C ILE A 114 0.75 -10.02 18.65
N GLU A 115 1.30 -9.90 19.86
CA GLU A 115 2.26 -8.86 20.22
C GLU A 115 3.50 -8.92 19.34
N PHE A 116 4.10 -10.10 19.21
CA PHE A 116 5.22 -10.32 18.30
C PHE A 116 4.87 -9.94 16.85
N SER A 117 3.70 -10.37 16.37
CA SER A 117 3.23 -10.05 15.02
C SER A 117 3.01 -8.55 14.83
N ALA A 118 2.47 -7.85 15.84
CA ALA A 118 2.24 -6.42 15.81
C ALA A 118 3.56 -5.62 15.82
N ASP A 119 4.59 -6.11 16.52
CA ASP A 119 5.91 -5.47 16.55
C ASP A 119 6.71 -5.74 15.26
N ALA A 120 6.64 -6.96 14.72
CA ALA A 120 7.22 -7.30 13.43
C ALA A 120 6.61 -6.45 12.30
N THR A 121 5.27 -6.35 12.28
CA THR A 121 4.57 -5.55 11.27
C THR A 121 4.80 -4.06 11.44
N PHE A 122 4.99 -3.53 12.66
CA PHE A 122 5.34 -2.13 12.87
C PHE A 122 6.67 -1.75 12.22
N ASN A 123 7.70 -2.59 12.36
CA ASN A 123 8.97 -2.38 11.67
C ASN A 123 8.79 -2.45 10.15
N SER A 124 8.00 -3.42 9.67
CA SER A 124 7.67 -3.55 8.25
C SER A 124 7.02 -2.27 7.70
N VAL A 125 6.00 -1.74 8.39
CA VAL A 125 5.29 -0.50 8.00
C VAL A 125 6.25 0.68 7.85
N ARG A 126 7.26 0.80 8.72
CA ARG A 126 8.24 1.88 8.61
C ARG A 126 9.02 1.80 7.29
N PHE A 127 9.40 0.59 6.88
CA PHE A 127 10.08 0.36 5.61
C PHE A 127 9.13 0.52 4.43
N SER A 128 7.90 0.00 4.54
CA SER A 128 6.84 0.15 3.54
C SER A 128 6.50 1.61 3.25
N ALA A 129 6.33 2.43 4.29
CA ALA A 129 6.04 3.85 4.14
C ALA A 129 7.17 4.61 3.41
N ARG A 130 8.44 4.28 3.73
CA ARG A 130 9.60 4.84 3.03
C ARG A 130 9.66 4.38 1.58
N ALA A 131 9.40 3.10 1.32
CA ALA A 131 9.34 2.55 -0.02
C ALA A 131 8.24 3.22 -0.86
N MET A 132 7.04 3.42 -0.28
CA MET A 132 5.95 4.14 -0.93
C MET A 132 6.32 5.59 -1.28
N ALA A 133 6.99 6.32 -0.38
CA ALA A 133 7.46 7.68 -0.65
C ALA A 133 8.50 7.71 -1.79
N SER A 134 9.43 6.76 -1.81
CA SER A 134 10.41 6.60 -2.89
C SER A 134 9.75 6.26 -4.22
N GLN A 135 8.75 5.37 -4.23
CA GLN A 135 7.99 5.03 -5.44
C GLN A 135 7.23 6.24 -5.98
N VAL A 136 6.56 7.02 -5.12
CA VAL A 136 5.86 8.25 -5.54
C VAL A 136 6.86 9.23 -6.16
N SER A 137 8.04 9.38 -5.58
CA SER A 137 9.09 10.24 -6.11
C SER A 137 9.62 9.74 -7.46
N ALA A 138 9.85 8.43 -7.60
CA ALA A 138 10.29 7.81 -8.85
C ALA A 138 9.24 7.98 -9.96
N ARG A 139 7.96 7.80 -9.65
CA ARG A 139 6.85 8.03 -10.60
C ARG A 139 6.82 9.50 -11.03
N ARG A 140 6.92 10.46 -10.10
CA ARG A 140 6.99 11.89 -10.45
C ARG A 140 8.15 12.20 -11.41
N LEU A 141 9.34 11.65 -11.17
CA LEU A 141 10.50 11.84 -12.04
C LEU A 141 10.30 11.20 -13.42
N LEU A 142 9.74 9.99 -13.48
CA LEU A 142 9.41 9.29 -14.73
C LEU A 142 8.52 10.15 -15.61
N TRP A 143 7.42 10.66 -15.05
CA TRP A 143 6.45 11.49 -15.76
C TRP A 143 7.03 12.85 -16.15
N LEU A 144 7.81 13.51 -15.29
CA LEU A 144 8.52 14.75 -15.65
C LEU A 144 9.50 14.55 -16.81
N ARG A 145 10.22 13.42 -16.85
CA ARG A 145 11.13 13.09 -17.95
C ARG A 145 10.38 12.92 -19.27
N HIS A 146 9.25 12.22 -19.23
CA HIS A 146 8.41 12.01 -20.40
C HIS A 146 7.91 13.35 -20.97
N TRP A 147 7.32 14.21 -20.13
CA TRP A 147 6.81 15.51 -20.58
C TRP A 147 7.90 16.44 -21.10
N ARG A 148 9.10 16.43 -20.51
CA ARG A 148 10.23 17.21 -21.02
C ARG A 148 10.69 16.72 -22.40
N ALA A 149 10.57 15.42 -22.69
CA ALA A 149 10.86 14.88 -24.01
C ALA A 149 9.80 15.33 -25.04
N ASP A 150 8.53 15.36 -24.66
CA ASP A 150 7.45 15.82 -25.55
C ASP A 150 7.57 17.31 -25.89
N LEU A 151 7.95 18.15 -24.93
CA LEU A 151 8.22 19.57 -25.17
C LEU A 151 9.35 19.76 -26.18
N LYS A 152 10.42 18.98 -26.10
CA LYS A 152 11.55 19.06 -27.05
C LYS A 152 11.21 18.61 -28.47
N HIS A 153 10.19 17.77 -28.65
CA HIS A 153 9.74 17.34 -29.98
C HIS A 153 8.80 18.33 -30.67
N LYS A 154 8.31 19.36 -29.95
CA LYS A 154 7.39 20.37 -30.48
C LYS A 154 8.08 21.62 -31.05
N TRP A 155 9.38 21.77 -30.85
CA TRP A 155 10.21 22.89 -31.33
C TRP A 155 11.36 22.36 -32.19
#